data_AF-A0A355DCH1-F1
#
_entry.id   AF-A0A355DCH1-F1
#
_cell.length_a   1.000
_cell.length_b   1.000
_cell.length_c   1.000
_cell.angle_alpha   90.00
_cell.angle_beta   90.00
_cell.angle_gamma   90.00
#
_symmetry.space_group_name_H-M   'P 1'
#
loop_
_entity.id
_entity.type
_entity.pdbx_description
1 polymer ?
#
loop_
_entity_poly.entity_id
_entity_poly.type
_entity_poly.pdbx_seq_one_letter_code
_entity_poly.pdbx_strand_id
1 'polypeptide(L)'
;MARDDHASTGICRHDPLHPRDHTPLERLRVGNAVLGHHLQPPGVPDGLQLLDRYVLDLTVVELADPRLDHHIQAQPRGQGRSRLACAALGPAVDGVDPLRCPAGARPRAHQPVGERPGLTPTQVGELRIRLLARGGVVDGHREGVPDDQQLHGWRTLPVAWVRCTVRHVKIDGGLPIGSTTAGDHAKFGTGAIADAARRIEEAGYAGAWTAETSRDPFLPLMVAAEHTERIELGTSIAVAFARNPMLLANLGNDLQHYSGGRFILGLGTQIRPHITKRFSMEWSRPAARMREMVMAIRAIWDCWNNDTPLAFRGEFYRHTLMIPFFNPGPNRYGTPKVFLAAVGPRMSEVAGEVCDGLICHGFSTERYLREVTIPAVQRGLATAGRSMDDLEIVGPGMVATGDTDESMARSIAATRQQIAFYASTPAYRPVLDVHGWGDLQADLNRMSKQGEWKAMADLIDDDILYTFAVVGEPSSIASGYLERYGDCVDRLSLYTPGGGDSDDLWAPIV
;
A
#
# COMPACT_ATOMS: atom_id res chain seq x y z
N MET A 1 -12.99 -21.61 -51.59
CA MET A 1 -12.99 -23.08 -51.60
C MET A 1 -11.80 -23.49 -52.45
N ALA A 2 -10.65 -23.67 -51.79
CA ALA A 2 -9.32 -23.74 -52.42
C ALA A 2 -8.74 -25.14 -52.29
N ARG A 3 -8.21 -25.63 -53.42
CA ARG A 3 -7.15 -26.65 -53.61
C ARG A 3 -5.81 -26.11 -53.06
N ASP A 4 -4.76 -26.84 -52.74
CA ASP A 4 -4.42 -28.27 -52.69
C ASP A 4 -3.07 -28.39 -51.92
N ASP A 5 -2.68 -29.63 -51.64
CA ASP A 5 -1.30 -30.17 -51.50
C ASP A 5 -0.67 -30.52 -50.14
N HIS A 6 -0.64 -31.85 -49.93
CA HIS A 6 0.45 -32.76 -49.49
C HIS A 6 1.06 -32.59 -48.08
N ALA A 7 1.33 -33.65 -47.29
CA ALA A 7 2.10 -34.84 -47.66
C ALA A 7 1.86 -36.09 -46.77
N SER A 8 2.36 -37.21 -47.28
CA SER A 8 2.22 -38.61 -46.90
C SER A 8 2.93 -39.08 -45.62
N THR A 9 2.34 -40.14 -45.04
CA THR A 9 2.82 -41.04 -43.99
C THR A 9 3.85 -42.09 -44.50
N GLY A 10 4.81 -42.51 -43.65
CA GLY A 10 5.54 -43.78 -43.84
C GLY A 10 6.91 -44.01 -43.16
N ILE A 11 6.91 -44.55 -41.93
CA ILE A 11 7.73 -45.66 -41.38
C ILE A 11 9.24 -45.48 -41.00
N CYS A 12 9.48 -45.63 -39.67
CA CYS A 12 10.57 -46.22 -38.84
C CYS A 12 12.08 -46.16 -39.19
N ARG A 13 12.88 -45.60 -38.26
CA ARG A 13 13.87 -46.30 -37.38
C ARG A 13 14.65 -45.27 -36.50
N HIS A 14 14.62 -45.41 -35.17
CA HIS A 14 15.80 -45.37 -34.27
C HIS A 14 15.40 -45.54 -32.78
N ASP A 15 16.26 -46.30 -32.09
CA ASP A 15 16.24 -46.76 -30.69
C ASP A 15 16.54 -45.63 -29.65
N PRO A 16 16.45 -45.87 -28.32
CA PRO A 16 15.97 -44.91 -27.32
C PRO A 16 17.11 -44.39 -26.43
N LEU A 17 16.90 -43.26 -25.75
CA LEU A 17 17.45 -42.93 -24.41
C LEU A 17 16.86 -41.58 -23.95
N HIS A 18 16.45 -41.55 -22.68
CA HIS A 18 15.89 -40.45 -21.87
C HIS A 18 14.35 -40.23 -21.87
N PRO A 19 13.65 -40.64 -20.80
CA PRO A 19 12.41 -39.98 -20.39
C PRO A 19 12.74 -38.63 -19.71
N ARG A 20 12.03 -37.57 -20.11
CA ARG A 20 11.98 -36.29 -19.38
C ARG A 20 10.89 -36.41 -18.31
N ASP A 21 11.29 -36.63 -17.07
CA ASP A 21 10.43 -36.35 -15.91
C ASP A 21 10.57 -34.87 -15.54
N HIS A 22 9.45 -34.14 -15.63
CA HIS A 22 9.31 -32.79 -15.08
C HIS A 22 8.76 -32.91 -13.66
N THR A 23 9.60 -32.68 -12.65
CA THR A 23 9.17 -32.48 -11.26
C THR A 23 8.78 -31.01 -11.04
N PRO A 24 7.72 -30.67 -10.29
CA PRO A 24 7.33 -29.28 -10.07
C PRO A 24 8.30 -28.56 -9.12
N LEU A 25 8.62 -27.30 -9.40
CA LEU A 25 9.35 -26.40 -8.52
C LEU A 25 8.55 -26.16 -7.22
N GLU A 26 9.09 -26.56 -6.06
CA GLU A 26 8.51 -26.21 -4.76
C GLU A 26 8.72 -24.71 -4.46
N ARG A 27 7.63 -23.99 -4.24
CA ARG A 27 7.65 -22.60 -3.77
C ARG A 27 7.71 -22.59 -2.24
N LEU A 28 8.81 -22.10 -1.67
CA LEU A 28 8.92 -21.82 -0.24
C LEU A 28 8.45 -20.38 0.03
N ARG A 29 7.33 -20.21 0.74
CA ARG A 29 6.96 -18.92 1.35
C ARG A 29 7.75 -18.77 2.65
N VAL A 30 8.64 -17.78 2.72
CA VAL A 30 9.24 -17.34 3.98
C VAL A 30 8.38 -16.16 4.46
N GLY A 31 7.75 -16.30 5.64
CA GLY A 31 6.79 -15.33 6.15
C GLY A 31 7.38 -13.93 6.44
N ASN A 32 6.47 -12.97 6.60
CA ASN A 32 6.72 -11.56 6.91
C ASN A 32 7.72 -11.43 8.06
N ALA A 33 8.86 -10.77 7.84
CA ALA A 33 9.85 -10.52 8.88
C ALA A 33 9.80 -9.03 9.28
N VAL A 34 9.22 -8.73 10.44
CA VAL A 34 9.35 -7.42 11.07
C VAL A 34 10.74 -7.32 11.67
N LEU A 35 11.65 -6.60 11.00
CA LEU A 35 12.98 -6.29 11.52
C LEU A 35 12.88 -5.14 12.53
N GLY A 36 12.45 -5.48 13.73
CA GLY A 36 12.33 -4.52 14.83
C GLY A 36 11.86 -5.19 16.10
N HIS A 37 12.77 -5.86 16.81
CA HIS A 37 12.87 -5.87 18.28
C HIS A 37 14.00 -6.82 18.71
N HIS A 38 14.78 -6.37 19.68
CA HIS A 38 15.99 -7.02 20.20
C HIS A 38 15.80 -8.50 20.61
N LEU A 39 16.69 -9.36 20.12
CA LEU A 39 17.17 -10.54 20.86
C LEU A 39 18.69 -10.41 21.03
N GLN A 40 19.12 -9.76 22.12
CA GLN A 40 20.50 -9.86 22.59
C GLN A 40 20.65 -11.13 23.43
N PRO A 41 21.51 -12.09 23.06
CA PRO A 41 22.02 -13.05 24.03
C PRO A 41 23.03 -12.34 24.97
N PRO A 42 23.18 -12.76 26.23
CA PRO A 42 24.03 -12.06 27.19
C PRO A 42 25.51 -12.22 26.81
N GLY A 43 26.28 -11.12 26.71
CA GLY A 43 27.74 -11.16 26.85
C GLY A 43 28.63 -10.69 25.68
N VAL A 44 28.16 -9.87 24.74
CA VAL A 44 29.06 -9.27 23.70
C VAL A 44 28.94 -7.75 23.70
N PRO A 45 30.01 -7.00 24.02
CA PRO A 45 30.05 -5.54 23.86
C PRO A 45 30.33 -5.17 22.40
N ASP A 46 29.75 -4.05 21.97
CA ASP A 46 29.87 -3.38 20.66
C ASP A 46 28.80 -3.76 19.62
N GLY A 47 27.75 -2.95 19.58
CA GLY A 47 26.57 -3.08 18.72
C GLY A 47 26.74 -2.45 17.33
N LEU A 48 26.10 -3.06 16.33
CA LEU A 48 25.82 -2.45 15.04
C LEU A 48 24.78 -1.33 15.22
N GLN A 49 25.05 -0.15 14.68
CA GLN A 49 24.06 0.92 14.51
C GLN A 49 23.18 0.62 13.27
N LEU A 50 21.86 0.75 13.44
CA LEU A 50 20.86 0.66 12.37
C LEU A 50 20.89 1.95 11.52
N LEU A 51 20.79 1.79 10.19
CA LEU A 51 20.41 2.87 9.28
C LEU A 51 18.90 3.06 9.35
N ASP A 52 18.47 4.32 9.46
CA ASP A 52 17.12 4.82 9.69
C ASP A 52 15.98 4.20 8.84
N ARG A 53 14.84 3.93 9.51
CA ARG A 53 13.42 4.10 9.05
C ARG A 53 12.79 3.20 7.95
N TYR A 54 13.05 1.89 7.89
CA TYR A 54 12.33 1.01 6.92
C TYR A 54 11.85 -0.34 7.47
N VAL A 55 10.62 -0.72 7.10
CA VAL A 55 10.08 -2.08 7.23
C VAL A 55 10.26 -2.80 5.87
N LEU A 56 10.91 -3.95 5.86
CA LEU A 56 11.16 -4.77 4.67
C LEU A 56 10.06 -5.82 4.51
N ASP A 57 9.26 -5.74 3.44
CA ASP A 57 8.44 -6.86 2.98
C ASP A 57 9.21 -7.69 1.95
N LEU A 58 9.24 -9.03 2.12
CA LEU A 58 9.96 -9.99 1.29
C LEU A 58 8.95 -10.89 0.58
N THR A 59 8.27 -10.37 -0.44
CA THR A 59 7.05 -11.03 -0.95
C THR A 59 7.31 -12.19 -1.92
N VAL A 60 8.51 -12.35 -2.51
CA VAL A 60 8.80 -13.49 -3.42
C VAL A 60 10.27 -13.92 -3.37
N VAL A 61 10.53 -15.20 -3.07
CA VAL A 61 11.82 -15.87 -3.25
C VAL A 61 11.69 -16.86 -4.41
N GLU A 62 12.17 -16.50 -5.61
CA GLU A 62 12.39 -17.48 -6.67
C GLU A 62 13.80 -18.08 -6.54
N LEU A 63 13.86 -19.36 -6.15
CA LEU A 63 15.09 -20.14 -6.22
C LEU A 63 15.28 -20.63 -7.66
N ALA A 64 16.13 -19.95 -8.42
CA ALA A 64 16.63 -20.50 -9.67
C ALA A 64 17.63 -21.62 -9.33
N ASP A 65 17.25 -22.86 -9.62
CA ASP A 65 18.06 -24.08 -9.48
C ASP A 65 19.52 -23.88 -9.93
N PRO A 66 20.49 -23.81 -9.00
CA PRO A 66 21.87 -24.05 -9.35
C PRO A 66 22.11 -25.53 -9.16
N ARG A 67 22.11 -26.27 -10.27
CA ARG A 67 22.67 -27.61 -10.35
C ARG A 67 23.93 -27.66 -9.49
N LEU A 68 23.88 -28.42 -8.40
CA LEU A 68 24.99 -28.73 -7.52
C LEU A 68 25.95 -29.68 -8.27
N ASP A 69 26.50 -29.22 -9.38
CA ASP A 69 27.50 -29.95 -10.14
C ASP A 69 28.90 -29.46 -9.74
N HIS A 70 29.61 -30.40 -9.14
CA HIS A 70 31.07 -30.50 -9.04
C HIS A 70 31.77 -29.65 -7.96
N HIS A 71 31.74 -30.13 -6.71
CA HIS A 71 32.94 -30.59 -5.99
C HIS A 71 32.57 -31.04 -4.55
N ILE A 72 31.92 -32.19 -4.43
CA ILE A 72 31.98 -32.98 -3.19
C ILE A 72 32.29 -34.41 -3.64
N GLN A 73 33.58 -34.78 -3.63
CA GLN A 73 33.98 -36.16 -3.80
C GLN A 73 33.55 -36.94 -2.55
N ALA A 74 32.39 -37.57 -2.62
CA ALA A 74 32.06 -38.69 -1.74
C ALA A 74 32.95 -39.87 -2.17
N GLN A 75 33.87 -40.31 -1.30
CA GLN A 75 34.41 -41.66 -1.43
C GLN A 75 33.47 -42.64 -0.73
N PRO A 76 33.11 -43.77 -1.37
CA PRO A 76 32.20 -44.73 -0.79
C PRO A 76 32.97 -45.74 0.06
N ARG A 77 32.55 -45.94 1.31
CA ARG A 77 32.50 -47.27 1.94
C ARG A 77 31.81 -47.23 3.31
N GLY A 78 30.80 -48.08 3.46
CA GLY A 78 30.20 -48.43 4.74
C GLY A 78 28.75 -47.97 4.85
N GLN A 79 27.83 -48.94 4.93
CA GLN A 79 26.40 -48.70 5.18
C GLN A 79 26.22 -47.96 6.51
N GLY A 80 25.87 -46.68 6.46
CA GLY A 80 25.55 -45.88 7.64
C GLY A 80 24.80 -44.61 7.25
N ARG A 81 23.57 -44.45 7.74
CA ARG A 81 22.70 -43.29 7.47
C ARG A 81 23.35 -42.00 7.97
N SER A 82 23.73 -41.08 7.08
CA SER A 82 24.12 -39.71 7.45
C SER A 82 22.87 -38.82 7.52
N ARG A 83 22.59 -38.25 8.70
CA ARG A 83 21.55 -37.22 8.89
C ARG A 83 22.17 -35.83 8.69
N LEU A 84 21.67 -35.06 7.73
CA LEU A 84 21.87 -33.60 7.67
C LEU A 84 20.88 -32.93 8.64
N ALA A 85 21.39 -32.14 9.58
CA ALA A 85 20.59 -31.21 10.37
C ALA A 85 20.84 -29.79 9.84
N CYS A 86 19.92 -29.26 9.04
CA CYS A 86 19.90 -27.85 8.65
C CYS A 86 19.24 -27.02 9.76
N ALA A 87 19.98 -26.07 10.35
CA ALA A 87 19.39 -25.00 11.14
C ALA A 87 19.38 -23.73 10.28
N ALA A 88 18.20 -23.15 10.06
CA ALA A 88 18.05 -21.90 9.32
C ALA A 88 18.55 -20.72 10.18
N LEU A 89 19.41 -19.87 9.61
CA LEU A 89 19.78 -18.57 10.17
C LEU A 89 19.24 -17.47 9.26
N GLY A 90 18.77 -16.39 9.87
CA GLY A 90 18.11 -15.26 9.21
C GLY A 90 18.99 -14.47 8.23
N PRO A 91 18.40 -13.53 7.48
CA PRO A 91 19.06 -12.83 6.38
C PRO A 91 20.18 -11.91 6.88
N ALA A 92 21.30 -11.89 6.15
CA ALA A 92 22.35 -10.87 6.28
C ALA A 92 22.28 -9.95 5.04
N VAL A 93 22.21 -8.64 5.28
CA VAL A 93 22.30 -7.59 4.25
C VAL A 93 23.75 -7.13 4.21
N ASP A 94 24.42 -7.19 3.06
CA ASP A 94 25.85 -6.89 3.00
C ASP A 94 26.16 -5.40 3.08
N GLY A 95 27.11 -5.08 3.97
CA GLY A 95 27.75 -3.79 4.19
C GLY A 95 29.01 -3.86 5.07
N VAL A 96 29.49 -5.04 5.46
CA VAL A 96 30.73 -5.23 6.22
C VAL A 96 31.43 -6.50 5.73
N ASP A 97 32.56 -6.34 5.05
CA ASP A 97 33.43 -7.45 4.66
C ASP A 97 34.30 -7.89 5.88
N PRO A 98 34.19 -9.13 6.40
CA PRO A 98 35.07 -9.61 7.44
C PRO A 98 36.25 -10.37 6.81
N LEU A 99 37.00 -9.73 5.92
CA LEU A 99 38.28 -10.24 5.44
C LEU A 99 39.40 -9.23 5.70
N ARG A 100 40.03 -9.40 6.87
CA ARG A 100 41.41 -9.00 7.22
C ARG A 100 41.95 -7.72 6.55
N CYS A 101 41.96 -6.61 7.29
CA CYS A 101 42.97 -5.56 7.09
C CYS A 101 44.37 -6.14 7.34
N PRO A 102 45.33 -6.06 6.40
CA PRO A 102 46.75 -6.14 6.75
C PRO A 102 47.11 -4.83 7.45
N ALA A 103 47.80 -4.93 8.60
CA ALA A 103 48.27 -3.77 9.34
C ALA A 103 49.19 -2.90 8.46
N GLY A 104 48.82 -1.62 8.28
CA GLY A 104 49.71 -0.61 7.70
C GLY A 104 49.27 0.01 6.37
N ALA A 105 48.10 0.65 6.32
CA ALA A 105 47.81 1.64 5.28
C ALA A 105 47.01 2.80 5.88
N ARG A 106 47.54 4.03 5.75
CA ARG A 106 46.85 5.26 6.20
C ARG A 106 45.60 5.51 5.34
N PRO A 107 44.51 6.06 5.90
CA PRO A 107 43.31 6.35 5.12
C PRO A 107 43.60 7.47 4.12
N ARG A 108 43.37 7.18 2.82
CA ARG A 108 43.19 8.22 1.81
C ARG A 108 41.71 8.59 1.77
N ALA A 109 41.44 9.89 1.81
CA ALA A 109 40.11 10.47 1.77
C ALA A 109 39.32 9.96 0.55
N HIS A 110 38.11 9.44 0.78
CA HIS A 110 37.16 9.15 -0.28
C HIS A 110 36.32 10.41 -0.57
N GLN A 111 36.29 10.79 -1.84
CA GLN A 111 35.46 11.84 -2.42
C GLN A 111 33.96 11.58 -2.22
N PRO A 112 33.12 12.63 -2.14
CA PRO A 112 31.68 12.48 -2.09
C PRO A 112 31.17 11.91 -3.42
N VAL A 113 30.41 10.81 -3.34
CA VAL A 113 29.67 10.28 -4.48
C VAL A 113 28.57 11.29 -4.83
N GLY A 114 28.61 11.79 -6.06
CA GLY A 114 27.72 12.83 -6.58
C GLY A 114 26.24 12.45 -6.55
N GLU A 115 25.42 13.49 -6.55
CA GLU A 115 23.96 13.48 -6.66
C GLU A 115 23.47 12.45 -7.68
N ARG A 116 22.62 11.52 -7.23
CA ARG A 116 21.85 10.64 -8.12
C ARG A 116 20.48 11.26 -8.40
N PRO A 117 19.95 11.15 -9.64
CA PRO A 117 18.63 11.70 -9.99
C PRO A 117 17.50 10.98 -9.24
N GLY A 118 16.43 11.73 -8.94
CA GLY A 118 15.31 11.33 -8.10
C GLY A 118 14.70 9.97 -8.43
N LEU A 119 14.70 9.08 -7.44
CA LEU A 119 13.90 7.86 -7.40
C LEU A 119 12.46 8.26 -7.06
N THR A 120 11.48 7.86 -7.87
CA THR A 120 10.06 7.99 -7.52
C THR A 120 9.71 7.04 -6.36
N PRO A 121 8.82 7.41 -5.42
CA PRO A 121 8.71 6.73 -4.12
C PRO A 121 8.23 5.27 -4.12
N THR A 122 7.84 4.72 -5.28
CA THR A 122 7.33 3.36 -5.44
C THR A 122 8.37 2.37 -5.99
N GLN A 123 9.64 2.78 -6.13
CA GLN A 123 10.63 1.94 -6.79
C GLN A 123 11.04 0.72 -5.97
N VAL A 124 10.60 -0.43 -6.49
CA VAL A 124 11.12 -1.78 -6.32
C VAL A 124 12.65 -1.77 -6.33
N GLY A 125 13.25 -1.71 -5.14
CA GLY A 125 14.68 -1.96 -4.99
C GLY A 125 14.93 -3.45 -5.10
N GLU A 126 15.64 -3.88 -6.14
CA GLU A 126 16.15 -5.25 -6.18
C GLU A 126 17.29 -5.40 -5.17
N LEU A 127 16.99 -6.01 -4.04
CA LEU A 127 18.02 -6.46 -3.13
C LEU A 127 18.46 -7.86 -3.52
N ARG A 128 19.77 -8.05 -3.66
CA ARG A 128 20.37 -9.39 -3.68
C ARG A 128 20.70 -9.77 -2.25
N ILE A 129 19.91 -10.67 -1.66
CA ILE A 129 20.17 -11.20 -0.32
C ILE A 129 21.00 -12.49 -0.45
N ARG A 130 22.07 -12.59 0.33
CA ARG A 130 22.92 -13.79 0.35
C ARG A 130 22.42 -14.76 1.41
N LEU A 131 21.94 -15.93 0.98
CA LEU A 131 21.56 -17.00 1.90
C LEU A 131 22.81 -17.73 2.39
N LEU A 132 22.92 -17.90 3.70
CA LEU A 132 24.05 -18.54 4.36
C LEU A 132 23.55 -19.82 5.05
N ALA A 133 24.14 -20.98 4.71
CA ALA A 133 23.92 -22.22 5.45
C ALA A 133 25.04 -22.46 6.45
N ARG A 134 24.69 -22.95 7.64
CA ARG A 134 25.66 -23.47 8.60
C ARG A 134 25.80 -24.97 8.42
N GLY A 135 26.95 -25.41 7.92
CA GLY A 135 27.34 -26.82 7.87
C GLY A 135 28.32 -27.15 8.98
N GLY A 136 28.13 -28.29 9.65
CA GLY A 136 29.15 -28.86 10.53
C GLY A 136 30.34 -29.34 9.70
N VAL A 137 31.56 -28.99 10.12
CA VAL A 137 32.80 -29.45 9.46
C VAL A 137 33.39 -30.62 10.25
N VAL A 138 33.64 -31.72 9.54
CA VAL A 138 34.34 -32.90 10.05
C VAL A 138 35.77 -32.85 9.54
N ASP A 139 36.76 -32.90 10.44
CA ASP A 139 38.17 -32.94 10.07
C ASP A 139 38.59 -34.42 9.90
N GLY A 140 38.77 -34.85 8.65
CA GLY A 140 38.97 -36.26 8.28
C GLY A 140 40.32 -36.88 8.68
N HIS A 141 41.11 -36.22 9.52
CA HIS A 141 42.49 -36.62 9.84
C HIS A 141 42.74 -36.99 11.31
N ARG A 142 41.70 -37.22 12.12
CA ARG A 142 41.85 -37.75 13.49
C ARG A 142 41.54 -39.24 13.56
N GLU A 143 42.54 -40.06 13.28
CA GLU A 143 42.45 -41.50 13.57
C GLU A 143 42.20 -41.73 15.07
N GLY A 144 41.12 -42.44 15.41
CA GLY A 144 40.80 -42.88 16.77
C GLY A 144 39.74 -42.08 17.54
N VAL A 145 39.07 -41.09 16.94
CA VAL A 145 37.98 -40.32 17.58
C VAL A 145 36.60 -40.80 17.09
N PRO A 146 35.63 -41.13 17.98
CA PRO A 146 34.27 -41.52 17.60
C PRO A 146 33.54 -40.45 16.75
N ASP A 147 32.71 -40.88 15.79
CA ASP A 147 32.05 -40.01 14.80
C ASP A 147 31.19 -38.87 15.41
N ASP A 148 30.60 -39.09 16.58
CA ASP A 148 29.81 -38.10 17.32
C ASP A 148 30.67 -36.98 17.95
N GLN A 149 31.99 -37.15 17.97
CA GLN A 149 32.97 -36.23 18.54
C GLN A 149 33.88 -35.56 17.50
N GLN A 150 33.72 -35.87 16.20
CA GLN A 150 34.53 -35.30 15.12
C GLN A 150 34.07 -33.91 14.62
N LEU A 151 32.97 -33.36 15.15
CA LEU A 151 32.46 -32.03 14.78
C LEU A 151 33.29 -30.92 15.45
N HIS A 152 34.10 -30.21 14.68
CA HIS A 152 35.00 -29.17 15.21
C HIS A 152 34.60 -27.73 14.91
N GLY A 153 33.40 -27.51 14.35
CA GLY A 153 32.83 -26.18 14.26
C GLY A 153 31.82 -26.03 13.13
N TRP A 154 31.27 -24.83 13.07
CA TRP A 154 30.28 -24.43 12.08
C TRP A 154 30.96 -23.57 11.02
N ARG A 155 30.83 -23.92 9.74
CA ARG A 155 31.17 -23.02 8.64
C ARG A 155 29.92 -22.45 8.01
N THR A 156 29.98 -21.16 7.75
CA THR A 156 28.98 -20.43 6.99
C THR A 156 29.31 -20.56 5.52
N LEU A 157 28.47 -21.25 4.77
CA LEU A 157 28.62 -21.44 3.32
C LEU A 157 27.61 -20.53 2.60
N PRO A 158 28.05 -19.76 1.58
CA PRO A 158 27.13 -19.04 0.73
C PRO A 158 26.39 -20.01 -0.18
N VAL A 159 25.06 -20.02 -0.12
CA VAL A 159 24.24 -21.04 -0.78
C VAL A 159 23.59 -20.51 -2.05
N ALA A 160 23.06 -19.29 -2.00
CA ALA A 160 22.39 -18.66 -3.13
C ALA A 160 22.31 -17.14 -2.96
N TRP A 161 22.16 -16.44 -4.08
CA TRP A 161 21.68 -15.07 -4.12
C TRP A 161 20.19 -15.10 -4.42
N VAL A 162 19.39 -14.44 -3.58
CA VAL A 162 17.96 -14.28 -3.79
C VAL A 162 17.69 -12.85 -4.22
N ARG A 163 16.90 -12.70 -5.29
CA ARG A 163 16.38 -11.41 -5.72
C ARG A 163 15.13 -11.12 -4.90
N CYS A 164 15.13 -10.01 -4.18
CA CYS A 164 14.00 -9.59 -3.36
C CYS A 164 13.46 -8.28 -3.90
N THR A 165 12.13 -8.17 -3.94
CA THR A 165 11.41 -6.93 -4.22
C THR A 165 10.96 -6.35 -2.89
N VAL A 166 11.42 -5.15 -2.57
CA VAL A 166 10.91 -4.38 -1.42
C VAL A 166 9.85 -3.42 -1.93
N ARG A 167 8.64 -3.50 -1.36
CA ARG A 167 7.59 -2.52 -1.57
C ARG A 167 7.44 -1.66 -0.32
N HIS A 168 7.43 -0.36 -0.52
CA HIS A 168 7.18 0.59 0.55
C HIS A 168 5.69 0.91 0.57
N VAL A 169 5.06 0.74 1.72
CA VAL A 169 3.68 1.16 1.93
C VAL A 169 3.69 2.46 2.73
N LYS A 170 3.08 3.50 2.17
CA LYS A 170 2.94 4.80 2.83
C LYS A 170 1.89 4.71 3.92
N ILE A 171 2.13 5.30 5.08
CA ILE A 171 1.12 5.42 6.14
C ILE A 171 0.68 6.87 6.19
N ASP A 172 -0.63 7.09 6.13
CA ASP A 172 -1.23 8.41 6.09
C ASP A 172 -2.08 8.69 7.34
N GLY A 173 -2.02 9.93 7.81
CA GLY A 173 -2.79 10.45 8.94
C GLY A 173 -3.96 11.33 8.50
N GLY A 174 -4.86 11.62 9.43
CA GLY A 174 -5.94 12.58 9.24
C GLY A 174 -5.63 13.91 9.93
N LEU A 175 -5.92 15.03 9.27
CA LEU A 175 -5.93 16.32 9.94
C LEU A 175 -7.23 16.50 10.73
N PRO A 176 -7.20 17.20 11.88
CA PRO A 176 -8.37 17.40 12.74
C PRO A 176 -9.38 18.33 12.06
N ILE A 177 -10.25 17.75 11.25
CA ILE A 177 -11.24 18.47 10.44
C ILE A 177 -12.59 17.84 10.73
N GLY A 178 -13.03 18.01 11.99
CA GLY A 178 -14.34 17.55 12.42
C GLY A 178 -14.59 16.06 12.14
N SER A 179 -13.68 15.20 12.60
CA SER A 179 -13.97 13.79 12.81
C SER A 179 -15.18 13.65 13.75
N THR A 180 -16.06 12.71 13.45
CA THR A 180 -17.26 12.35 14.22
C THR A 180 -16.95 11.55 15.49
N THR A 181 -15.67 11.36 15.84
CA THR A 181 -15.24 10.79 17.11
C THR A 181 -14.47 11.85 17.91
N ALA A 182 -14.92 12.05 19.15
CA ALA A 182 -14.52 13.05 20.16
C ALA A 182 -15.15 14.45 20.05
N GLY A 183 -16.17 14.68 20.89
CA GLY A 183 -17.01 15.87 20.97
C GLY A 183 -16.35 17.09 21.62
N ASP A 184 -15.31 17.65 21.00
CA ASP A 184 -14.62 18.82 21.56
C ASP A 184 -14.52 19.99 20.55
N HIS A 185 -15.68 20.55 20.19
CA HIS A 185 -15.82 21.67 19.23
C HIS A 185 -14.99 22.93 19.55
N ALA A 186 -14.40 23.02 20.75
CA ALA A 186 -13.62 24.16 21.24
C ALA A 186 -12.13 24.16 20.83
N LYS A 187 -11.55 23.05 20.33
CA LYS A 187 -10.10 22.95 20.02
C LYS A 187 -9.72 23.27 18.57
N PHE A 188 -10.65 23.80 17.77
CA PHE A 188 -10.51 23.79 16.29
C PHE A 188 -10.21 25.15 15.66
N GLY A 189 -9.23 25.88 16.19
CA GLY A 189 -8.63 27.03 15.53
C GLY A 189 -7.55 26.63 14.52
N THR A 190 -7.10 27.56 13.67
CA THR A 190 -5.98 27.34 12.73
C THR A 190 -4.71 26.83 13.44
N GLY A 191 -4.46 27.27 14.67
CA GLY A 191 -3.34 26.78 15.48
C GLY A 191 -3.36 25.27 15.72
N ALA A 192 -4.53 24.67 15.93
CA ALA A 192 -4.63 23.23 16.13
C ALA A 192 -4.33 22.42 14.85
N ILE A 193 -4.64 22.99 13.68
CA ILE A 193 -4.30 22.39 12.39
C ILE A 193 -2.78 22.46 12.17
N ALA A 194 -2.16 23.61 12.45
CA ALA A 194 -0.72 23.79 12.37
C ALA A 194 0.04 22.80 13.27
N ASP A 195 -0.37 22.68 14.54
CA ASP A 195 0.28 21.78 15.47
C ASP A 195 0.05 20.31 15.10
N ALA A 196 -1.15 19.94 14.64
CA ALA A 196 -1.41 18.57 14.16
C ALA A 196 -0.59 18.22 12.91
N ALA A 197 -0.47 19.14 11.96
CA ALA A 197 0.31 18.93 10.75
C ALA A 197 1.80 18.71 11.07
N ARG A 198 2.38 19.51 11.98
CA ARG A 198 3.76 19.30 12.45
C ARG A 198 3.93 17.95 13.14
N ARG A 199 3.04 17.61 14.08
CA ARG A 199 3.10 16.32 14.80
C ARG A 199 3.07 15.12 13.88
N ILE A 200 2.13 15.10 12.92
CA ILE A 200 1.99 14.00 11.95
C ILE A 200 3.23 13.91 11.04
N GLU A 201 3.80 15.04 10.59
CA GLU A 201 5.04 15.03 9.81
C GLU A 201 6.27 14.56 10.62
N GLU A 202 6.38 14.99 11.89
CA GLU A 202 7.46 14.58 12.80
C GLU A 202 7.38 13.09 13.14
N ALA A 203 6.17 12.55 13.28
CA ALA A 203 5.91 11.13 13.49
C ALA A 203 6.23 10.25 12.26
N GLY A 204 6.47 10.84 11.09
CA GLY A 204 6.92 10.11 9.90
C GLY A 204 5.83 9.66 8.95
N TYR A 205 4.59 10.13 9.12
CA TYR A 205 3.51 9.88 8.17
C TYR A 205 3.85 10.46 6.78
N ALA A 206 3.43 9.74 5.74
CA ALA A 206 3.66 10.11 4.34
C ALA A 206 2.60 11.09 3.81
N GLY A 207 1.40 11.09 4.38
CA GLY A 207 0.30 11.94 3.94
C GLY A 207 -0.58 12.43 5.09
N ALA A 208 -1.17 13.61 4.93
CA ALA A 208 -2.17 14.16 5.83
C ALA A 208 -3.43 14.55 5.04
N TRP A 209 -4.56 13.91 5.40
CA TRP A 209 -5.80 14.00 4.63
C TRP A 209 -6.90 14.82 5.32
N THR A 210 -7.78 15.41 4.50
CA THR A 210 -8.93 16.19 4.94
C THR A 210 -10.24 15.69 4.34
N ALA A 211 -11.29 15.58 5.15
CA ALA A 211 -12.60 15.12 4.66
C ALA A 211 -13.62 16.27 4.61
N GLU A 212 -14.41 16.34 3.55
CA GLU A 212 -15.52 17.29 3.46
C GLU A 212 -16.77 16.74 4.17
N THR A 213 -16.90 17.09 5.45
CA THR A 213 -18.04 16.69 6.29
C THR A 213 -18.83 17.93 6.74
N SER A 214 -18.44 18.53 7.86
CA SER A 214 -19.02 19.74 8.46
C SER A 214 -18.24 21.01 8.09
N ARG A 215 -17.10 20.87 7.41
CA ARG A 215 -16.19 21.97 7.04
C ARG A 215 -15.68 21.81 5.61
N ASP A 216 -15.14 22.90 5.08
CA ASP A 216 -14.43 22.88 3.79
C ASP A 216 -13.12 22.07 3.91
N PRO A 217 -12.79 21.21 2.93
CA PRO A 217 -11.63 20.34 3.01
C PRO A 217 -10.31 21.03 2.59
N PHE A 218 -10.34 22.17 1.92
CA PHE A 218 -9.15 22.82 1.35
C PHE A 218 -8.51 23.82 2.32
N LEU A 219 -9.30 24.56 3.10
CA LEU A 219 -8.76 25.59 4.01
C LEU A 219 -7.77 25.03 5.05
N PRO A 220 -8.01 23.86 5.67
CA PRO A 220 -7.02 23.27 6.58
C PRO A 220 -5.70 22.90 5.89
N LEU A 221 -5.75 22.54 4.60
CA LEU A 221 -4.57 22.16 3.83
C LEU A 221 -3.67 23.35 3.53
N MET A 222 -4.23 24.55 3.39
CA MET A 222 -3.42 25.77 3.28
C MET A 222 -2.58 26.00 4.55
N VAL A 223 -3.19 25.84 5.73
CA VAL A 223 -2.48 25.98 7.01
C VAL A 223 -1.43 24.88 7.17
N ALA A 224 -1.78 23.63 6.84
CA ALA A 224 -0.85 22.52 6.90
C ALA A 224 0.34 22.71 5.95
N ALA A 225 0.11 23.22 4.73
CA ALA A 225 1.15 23.51 3.75
C ALA A 225 2.17 24.53 4.26
N GLU A 226 1.73 25.56 4.98
CA GLU A 226 2.61 26.58 5.58
C GLU A 226 3.46 26.03 6.74
N HIS A 227 2.99 24.97 7.42
CA HIS A 227 3.60 24.46 8.65
C HIS A 227 4.31 23.10 8.50
N THR A 228 4.47 22.62 7.26
CA THR A 228 5.10 21.32 6.95
C THR A 228 5.96 21.46 5.71
N GLU A 229 6.94 20.58 5.55
CA GLU A 229 7.93 20.68 4.46
C GLU A 229 7.94 19.46 3.52
N ARG A 230 7.50 18.29 3.98
CA ARG A 230 7.72 16.99 3.31
C ARG A 230 6.44 16.19 3.11
N ILE A 231 5.51 16.21 4.06
CA ILE A 231 4.32 15.37 4.04
C ILE A 231 3.41 15.70 2.86
N GLU A 232 2.85 14.69 2.19
CA GLU A 232 1.84 14.91 1.15
C GLU A 232 0.54 15.41 1.79
N LEU A 233 -0.17 16.31 1.12
CA LEU A 233 -1.36 16.98 1.65
C LEU A 233 -2.51 16.75 0.69
N GLY A 234 -3.66 16.27 1.17
CA GLY A 234 -4.73 15.99 0.24
C GLY A 234 -6.12 15.94 0.82
N THR A 235 -7.10 15.91 -0.07
CA THR A 235 -8.52 15.75 0.28
C THR A 235 -8.92 14.28 0.17
N SER A 236 -9.55 13.71 1.19
CA SER A 236 -10.13 12.35 1.19
C SER A 236 -11.56 12.40 1.77
N ILE A 237 -12.55 12.94 1.06
CA ILE A 237 -12.49 13.57 -0.27
C ILE A 237 -13.11 14.98 -0.26
N ALA A 238 -12.84 15.74 -1.32
CA ALA A 238 -13.63 16.90 -1.71
C ALA A 238 -14.82 16.45 -2.59
N VAL A 239 -16.01 16.97 -2.30
CA VAL A 239 -17.25 16.68 -3.01
C VAL A 239 -17.22 17.35 -4.39
N ALA A 240 -16.87 16.56 -5.41
CA ALA A 240 -16.65 17.06 -6.76
C ALA A 240 -17.95 17.62 -7.37
N PHE A 241 -19.09 16.97 -7.16
CA PHE A 241 -20.36 17.36 -7.77
C PHE A 241 -21.02 18.58 -7.11
N ALA A 242 -20.45 19.08 -6.02
CA ALA A 242 -20.76 20.39 -5.46
C ALA A 242 -19.94 21.53 -6.10
N ARG A 243 -19.01 21.20 -6.99
CA ARG A 243 -18.05 22.12 -7.61
C ARG A 243 -18.02 21.95 -9.14
N ASN A 244 -17.25 22.80 -9.81
CA ASN A 244 -17.01 22.75 -11.26
C ASN A 244 -15.52 22.55 -11.56
N PRO A 245 -15.16 22.09 -12.78
CA PRO A 245 -13.76 21.79 -13.12
C PRO A 245 -12.81 22.98 -12.96
N MET A 246 -13.21 24.18 -13.38
CA MET A 246 -12.36 25.38 -13.27
C MET A 246 -12.05 25.74 -11.82
N LEU A 247 -13.04 25.64 -10.92
CA LEU A 247 -12.82 25.90 -9.49
C LEU A 247 -11.85 24.89 -8.88
N LEU A 248 -12.03 23.60 -9.19
CA LEU A 248 -11.14 22.54 -8.71
C LEU A 248 -9.72 22.67 -9.30
N ALA A 249 -9.61 23.09 -10.57
CA ALA A 249 -8.33 23.33 -11.21
C ALA A 249 -7.56 24.49 -10.54
N ASN A 250 -8.23 25.60 -10.21
CA ASN A 250 -7.62 26.72 -9.49
C ASN A 250 -7.19 26.31 -8.08
N LEU A 251 -8.11 25.74 -7.29
CA LEU A 251 -7.80 25.27 -5.93
C LEU A 251 -6.62 24.29 -5.91
N GLY A 252 -6.62 23.34 -6.85
CA GLY A 252 -5.53 22.38 -6.98
C GLY A 252 -4.22 23.06 -7.34
N ASN A 253 -4.21 23.93 -8.35
CA ASN A 253 -3.01 24.63 -8.78
C ASN A 253 -2.39 25.48 -7.66
N ASP A 254 -3.23 26.21 -6.91
CA ASP A 254 -2.77 27.07 -5.82
C ASP A 254 -2.20 26.24 -4.68
N LEU A 255 -2.91 25.21 -4.22
CA LEU A 255 -2.41 24.31 -3.17
C LEU A 255 -1.15 23.55 -3.60
N GLN A 256 -1.03 23.16 -4.87
CA GLN A 256 0.19 22.57 -5.42
C GLN A 256 1.36 23.56 -5.35
N HIS A 257 1.12 24.83 -5.64
CA HIS A 257 2.14 25.87 -5.52
C HIS A 257 2.55 26.11 -4.06
N TYR A 258 1.58 26.33 -3.16
CA TYR A 258 1.83 26.64 -1.76
C TYR A 258 2.45 25.48 -0.98
N SER A 259 2.06 24.25 -1.30
CA SER A 259 2.65 23.06 -0.68
C SER A 259 4.02 22.68 -1.27
N GLY A 260 4.50 23.36 -2.31
CA GLY A 260 5.77 22.99 -2.92
C GLY A 260 5.73 21.67 -3.70
N GLY A 261 4.57 21.34 -4.28
CA GLY A 261 4.39 20.13 -5.10
C GLY A 261 3.79 18.93 -4.37
N ARG A 262 3.35 19.10 -3.12
CA ARG A 262 2.91 18.01 -2.23
C ARG A 262 1.40 17.79 -2.22
N PHE A 263 0.63 18.52 -3.03
CA PHE A 263 -0.83 18.48 -2.98
C PHE A 263 -1.42 17.34 -3.82
N ILE A 264 -2.41 16.64 -3.25
CA ILE A 264 -3.21 15.59 -3.88
C ILE A 264 -4.70 15.99 -3.84
N LEU A 265 -5.28 16.19 -5.02
CA LEU A 265 -6.70 16.48 -5.19
C LEU A 265 -7.51 15.18 -5.16
N GLY A 266 -7.96 14.75 -3.99
CA GLY A 266 -8.85 13.58 -3.88
C GLY A 266 -10.32 13.95 -3.98
N LEU A 267 -11.01 13.33 -4.93
CA LEU A 267 -12.38 13.65 -5.33
C LEU A 267 -13.34 12.52 -5.02
N GLY A 268 -14.60 12.86 -4.79
CA GLY A 268 -15.69 11.89 -4.70
C GLY A 268 -17.04 12.51 -5.05
N THR A 269 -18.01 11.69 -5.39
CA THR A 269 -19.31 12.16 -5.90
C THR A 269 -20.27 12.61 -4.79
N GLN A 270 -20.07 12.15 -3.55
CA GLN A 270 -21.14 12.01 -2.55
C GLN A 270 -22.34 11.18 -3.05
N ILE A 271 -23.34 10.96 -2.20
CA ILE A 271 -24.60 10.31 -2.61
C ILE A 271 -25.62 11.34 -3.11
N ARG A 272 -26.54 10.89 -3.98
CA ARG A 272 -27.57 11.72 -4.61
C ARG A 272 -28.28 12.70 -3.67
N PRO A 273 -28.77 12.30 -2.48
CA PRO A 273 -29.45 13.23 -1.58
C PRO A 273 -28.59 14.41 -1.13
N HIS A 274 -27.30 14.21 -0.86
CA HIS A 274 -26.41 15.32 -0.49
C HIS A 274 -26.24 16.28 -1.66
N ILE A 275 -26.02 15.77 -2.87
CA ILE A 275 -25.86 16.62 -4.05
C ILE A 275 -27.14 17.42 -4.34
N THR A 276 -28.30 16.76 -4.40
CA THR A 276 -29.54 17.44 -4.82
C THR A 276 -30.23 18.24 -3.72
N LYS A 277 -30.05 17.88 -2.43
CA LYS A 277 -30.76 18.51 -1.31
C LYS A 277 -29.87 19.38 -0.43
N ARG A 278 -28.63 18.96 -0.16
CA ARG A 278 -27.69 19.74 0.68
C ARG A 278 -26.95 20.79 -0.14
N PHE A 279 -26.48 20.44 -1.34
CA PHE A 279 -25.73 21.35 -2.21
C PHE A 279 -26.57 22.01 -3.30
N SER A 280 -27.84 21.59 -3.47
CA SER A 280 -28.74 22.12 -4.50
C SER A 280 -28.19 21.99 -5.93
N MET A 281 -27.48 20.89 -6.20
CA MET A 281 -26.85 20.60 -7.49
C MET A 281 -27.53 19.44 -8.22
N GLU A 282 -27.35 19.39 -9.55
CA GLU A 282 -27.89 18.30 -10.36
C GLU A 282 -27.18 16.96 -10.11
N TRP A 283 -27.95 15.87 -10.16
CA TRP A 283 -27.43 14.51 -10.14
C TRP A 283 -27.70 13.82 -11.49
N SER A 284 -26.69 13.18 -12.07
CA SER A 284 -26.77 12.60 -13.43
C SER A 284 -26.19 11.18 -13.48
N ARG A 285 -25.19 10.92 -14.35
CA ARG A 285 -24.49 9.63 -14.51
C ARG A 285 -23.11 9.73 -13.84
N PRO A 286 -22.95 9.29 -12.58
CA PRO A 286 -21.80 9.69 -11.76
C PRO A 286 -20.43 9.29 -12.32
N ALA A 287 -20.27 8.06 -12.82
CA ALA A 287 -18.98 7.62 -13.37
C ALA A 287 -18.60 8.43 -14.62
N ALA A 288 -19.51 8.56 -15.60
CA ALA A 288 -19.27 9.35 -16.80
C ALA A 288 -19.00 10.83 -16.49
N ARG A 289 -19.76 11.43 -15.56
CA ARG A 289 -19.55 12.82 -15.14
C ARG A 289 -18.25 13.03 -14.39
N MET A 290 -17.84 12.09 -13.53
CA MET A 290 -16.57 12.17 -12.83
C MET A 290 -15.39 12.04 -13.81
N ARG A 291 -15.48 11.13 -14.78
CA ARG A 291 -14.48 11.01 -15.86
C ARG A 291 -14.30 12.33 -16.59
N GLU A 292 -15.40 12.94 -17.04
CA GLU A 292 -15.34 14.26 -17.71
C GLU A 292 -14.87 15.38 -16.79
N MET A 293 -15.22 15.36 -15.49
CA MET A 293 -14.71 16.33 -14.50
C MET A 293 -13.18 16.32 -14.47
N VAL A 294 -12.59 15.13 -14.30
CA VAL A 294 -11.12 14.97 -14.20
C VAL A 294 -10.45 15.36 -15.53
N MET A 295 -11.00 14.92 -16.67
CA MET A 295 -10.46 15.32 -17.98
C MET A 295 -10.55 16.84 -18.22
N ALA A 296 -11.63 17.49 -17.79
CA ALA A 296 -11.78 18.94 -17.90
C ALA A 296 -10.75 19.67 -17.04
N ILE A 297 -10.53 19.21 -15.79
CA ILE A 297 -9.48 19.74 -14.91
C ILE A 297 -8.11 19.61 -15.58
N ARG A 298 -7.77 18.43 -16.12
CA ARG A 298 -6.50 18.20 -16.81
C ARG A 298 -6.32 19.08 -18.06
N ALA A 299 -7.38 19.27 -18.86
CA ALA A 299 -7.33 20.16 -20.02
C ALA A 299 -7.11 21.63 -19.63
N ILE A 300 -7.66 22.06 -18.49
CA ILE A 300 -7.41 23.41 -17.94
C ILE A 300 -5.96 23.55 -17.50
N TRP A 301 -5.43 22.57 -16.77
CA TRP A 301 -4.02 22.59 -16.36
C TRP A 301 -3.05 22.50 -17.55
N ASP A 302 -3.37 21.70 -18.56
CA ASP A 302 -2.57 21.62 -19.79
C ASP A 302 -2.53 22.98 -20.51
N CYS A 303 -3.66 23.69 -20.59
CA CYS A 303 -3.72 25.05 -21.11
C CYS A 303 -2.81 26.01 -20.33
N TRP A 304 -2.79 25.93 -18.99
CA TRP A 304 -1.96 26.81 -18.17
C TRP A 304 -0.47 26.49 -18.22
N ASN A 305 -0.11 25.21 -18.33
CA ASN A 305 1.28 24.77 -18.25
C ASN A 305 1.98 24.71 -19.62
N ASN A 306 1.24 24.47 -20.69
CA ASN A 306 1.79 24.20 -22.03
C ASN A 306 1.28 25.14 -23.12
N ASP A 307 0.53 26.18 -22.76
CA ASP A 307 -0.13 27.11 -23.69
C ASP A 307 -1.07 26.44 -24.72
N THR A 308 -1.52 25.21 -24.44
CA THR A 308 -2.51 24.52 -25.27
C THR A 308 -3.83 25.30 -25.28
N PRO A 309 -4.50 25.50 -26.44
CA PRO A 309 -5.80 26.15 -26.46
C PRO A 309 -6.85 25.40 -25.63
N LEU A 310 -7.48 26.08 -24.66
CA LEU A 310 -8.55 25.49 -23.87
C LEU A 310 -9.78 25.22 -24.76
N ALA A 311 -10.01 23.96 -25.10
CA ALA A 311 -11.05 23.53 -26.04
C ALA A 311 -11.83 22.28 -25.58
N PHE A 312 -12.04 22.11 -24.27
CA PHE A 312 -12.76 20.96 -23.71
C PHE A 312 -14.27 21.04 -23.97
N ARG A 313 -14.83 19.98 -24.57
CA ARG A 313 -16.26 19.86 -24.94
C ARG A 313 -16.77 18.46 -24.60
N GLY A 314 -17.16 18.26 -23.35
CA GLY A 314 -17.83 17.05 -22.88
C GLY A 314 -19.35 17.18 -22.90
N GLU A 315 -20.04 16.11 -22.51
CA GLU A 315 -21.49 16.10 -22.32
C GLU A 315 -21.92 16.90 -21.08
N PHE A 316 -21.12 16.87 -20.01
CA PHE A 316 -21.41 17.52 -18.73
C PHE A 316 -20.69 18.85 -18.55
N TYR A 317 -19.51 19.02 -19.15
CA TYR A 317 -18.68 20.21 -18.96
C TYR A 317 -18.16 20.75 -20.29
N ARG A 318 -18.14 22.08 -20.41
CA ARG A 318 -17.61 22.78 -21.57
C ARG A 318 -16.74 23.95 -21.13
N HIS A 319 -15.46 23.87 -21.44
CA HIS A 319 -14.46 24.92 -21.15
C HIS A 319 -13.74 25.28 -22.45
N THR A 320 -14.07 26.45 -23.01
CA THR A 320 -13.59 26.87 -24.34
C THR A 320 -13.08 28.31 -24.36
N LEU A 321 -12.79 28.90 -23.20
CA LEU A 321 -12.35 30.28 -23.06
C LEU A 321 -11.31 30.36 -21.93
N MET A 322 -10.10 30.78 -22.28
CA MET A 322 -9.05 31.14 -21.34
C MET A 322 -8.45 32.47 -21.79
N ILE A 323 -8.86 33.56 -21.15
CA ILE A 323 -8.31 34.89 -21.44
C ILE A 323 -6.97 34.99 -20.70
N PRO A 324 -5.89 35.54 -21.31
CA PRO A 324 -4.57 35.60 -20.68
C PRO A 324 -4.54 36.17 -19.26
N PHE A 325 -5.43 37.13 -18.94
CA PHE A 325 -5.55 37.70 -17.60
C PHE A 325 -5.95 36.68 -16.50
N PHE A 326 -6.66 35.61 -16.86
CA PHE A 326 -7.11 34.55 -15.94
C PHE A 326 -6.25 33.28 -16.02
N ASN A 327 -5.15 33.30 -16.78
CA ASN A 327 -4.20 32.20 -16.82
C ASN A 327 -3.11 32.44 -15.75
N PRO A 328 -2.99 31.59 -14.71
CA PRO A 328 -1.95 31.73 -13.69
C PRO A 328 -0.54 31.43 -14.22
N GLY A 329 -0.43 30.90 -15.45
CA GLY A 329 0.81 30.44 -16.04
C GLY A 329 1.23 29.05 -15.53
N PRO A 330 2.38 28.55 -15.99
CA PRO A 330 2.87 27.23 -15.61
C PRO A 330 3.19 27.16 -14.12
N ASN A 331 2.84 26.04 -13.50
CA ASN A 331 3.20 25.76 -12.12
C ASN A 331 4.57 25.08 -12.08
N ARG A 332 5.54 25.68 -11.36
CA ARG A 332 6.91 25.14 -11.25
C ARG A 332 6.99 23.73 -10.65
N TYR A 333 5.96 23.29 -9.93
CA TYR A 333 5.86 21.95 -9.34
C TYR A 333 4.97 21.00 -10.17
N GLY A 334 4.64 21.37 -11.41
CA GLY A 334 3.73 20.61 -12.27
C GLY A 334 2.29 20.62 -11.76
N THR A 335 1.50 19.69 -12.28
CA THR A 335 0.08 19.54 -11.90
C THR A 335 -0.08 18.66 -10.67
N PRO A 336 -1.02 18.95 -9.76
CA PRO A 336 -1.29 18.07 -8.63
C PRO A 336 -1.83 16.70 -9.09
N LYS A 337 -1.53 15.67 -8.30
CA LYS A 337 -2.12 14.33 -8.48
C LYS A 337 -3.63 14.39 -8.23
N VAL A 338 -4.41 13.64 -9.00
CA VAL A 338 -5.86 13.49 -8.80
C VAL A 338 -6.16 12.09 -8.31
N PHE A 339 -6.69 11.99 -7.10
CA PHE A 339 -7.14 10.72 -6.52
C PHE A 339 -8.67 10.66 -6.59
N LEU A 340 -9.24 9.46 -6.72
CA LEU A 340 -10.68 9.27 -6.81
C LEU A 340 -11.16 8.24 -5.80
N ALA A 341 -12.11 8.61 -4.94
CA ALA A 341 -12.81 7.63 -4.13
C ALA A 341 -13.79 6.82 -4.98
N ALA A 342 -13.65 5.49 -4.89
CA ALA A 342 -14.56 4.56 -5.54
C ALA A 342 -14.89 3.36 -4.65
N VAL A 343 -16.09 2.83 -4.86
CA VAL A 343 -16.53 1.54 -4.28
C VAL A 343 -16.97 0.61 -5.40
N GLY A 344 -17.87 1.07 -6.26
CA GLY A 344 -18.38 0.26 -7.37
C GLY A 344 -17.42 0.19 -8.57
N PRO A 345 -17.45 -0.91 -9.34
CA PRO A 345 -16.49 -1.18 -10.41
C PRO A 345 -16.45 -0.10 -11.50
N ARG A 346 -17.59 0.54 -11.82
CA ARG A 346 -17.61 1.61 -12.82
C ARG A 346 -16.80 2.84 -12.42
N MET A 347 -16.80 3.19 -11.13
CA MET A 347 -16.02 4.33 -10.65
C MET A 347 -14.55 3.96 -10.48
N SER A 348 -14.26 2.72 -10.10
CA SER A 348 -12.89 2.18 -10.05
C SER A 348 -12.25 2.14 -11.44
N GLU A 349 -13.02 1.82 -12.48
CA GLU A 349 -12.56 1.88 -13.87
C GLU A 349 -12.25 3.31 -14.31
N VAL A 350 -13.08 4.29 -13.93
CA VAL A 350 -12.78 5.72 -14.14
C VAL A 350 -11.49 6.14 -13.43
N ALA A 351 -11.26 5.68 -12.20
CA ALA A 351 -10.03 5.97 -11.47
C ALA A 351 -8.80 5.44 -12.24
N GLY A 352 -8.85 4.20 -12.72
CA GLY A 352 -7.79 3.64 -13.57
C GLY A 352 -7.56 4.41 -14.87
N GLU A 353 -8.63 4.91 -15.49
CA GLU A 353 -8.51 5.60 -16.77
C GLU A 353 -7.89 7.00 -16.66
N VAL A 354 -8.36 7.83 -15.72
CA VAL A 354 -8.05 9.28 -15.74
C VAL A 354 -7.38 9.83 -14.47
N CYS A 355 -7.25 9.02 -13.40
CA CYS A 355 -6.70 9.45 -12.11
C CYS A 355 -5.29 8.89 -11.87
N ASP A 356 -4.59 9.50 -10.92
CA ASP A 356 -3.25 9.09 -10.45
C ASP A 356 -3.35 8.18 -9.21
N GLY A 357 -4.55 8.07 -8.62
CA GLY A 357 -4.78 7.19 -7.48
C GLY A 357 -6.24 6.86 -7.25
N LEU A 358 -6.45 5.76 -6.52
CA LEU A 358 -7.75 5.30 -6.05
C LEU A 358 -7.81 5.35 -4.52
N ILE A 359 -8.85 5.97 -3.97
CA ILE A 359 -9.14 5.92 -2.54
C ILE A 359 -10.19 4.85 -2.28
N CYS A 360 -9.79 3.72 -1.70
CA CYS A 360 -10.73 2.66 -1.31
C CYS A 360 -11.53 3.12 -0.09
N HIS A 361 -12.85 2.91 -0.12
CA HIS A 361 -13.69 3.17 1.05
C HIS A 361 -13.37 2.17 2.17
N GLY A 362 -13.38 2.58 3.44
CA GLY A 362 -13.11 1.71 4.59
C GLY A 362 -14.05 0.50 4.72
N PHE A 363 -15.20 0.54 4.05
CA PHE A 363 -16.12 -0.60 3.89
C PHE A 363 -15.74 -1.52 2.70
N SER A 364 -14.48 -1.55 2.28
CA SER A 364 -14.00 -2.50 1.27
C SER A 364 -13.24 -3.61 1.98
N THR A 365 -13.38 -4.83 1.48
CA THR A 365 -12.68 -6.00 2.02
C THR A 365 -11.52 -6.39 1.09
N GLU A 366 -10.59 -7.21 1.56
CA GLU A 366 -9.50 -7.73 0.72
C GLU A 366 -10.04 -8.45 -0.51
N ARG A 367 -11.00 -9.36 -0.29
CA ARG A 367 -11.62 -10.12 -1.38
C ARG A 367 -12.27 -9.23 -2.41
N TYR A 368 -13.04 -8.22 -1.98
CA TYR A 368 -13.66 -7.26 -2.91
C TYR A 368 -12.62 -6.42 -3.65
N LEU A 369 -11.53 -6.02 -2.98
CA LEU A 369 -10.43 -5.31 -3.60
C LEU A 369 -9.80 -6.14 -4.74
N ARG A 370 -9.51 -7.41 -4.48
CA ARG A 370 -8.87 -8.33 -5.44
C ARG A 370 -9.79 -8.79 -6.57
N GLU A 371 -11.05 -9.09 -6.28
CA GLU A 371 -11.98 -9.68 -7.25
C GLU A 371 -12.75 -8.64 -8.07
N VAL A 372 -12.94 -7.42 -7.54
CA VAL A 372 -13.79 -6.40 -8.18
C VAL A 372 -13.02 -5.11 -8.47
N THR A 373 -12.41 -4.52 -7.45
CA THR A 373 -11.82 -3.18 -7.57
C THR A 373 -10.58 -3.16 -8.47
N ILE A 374 -9.58 -4.00 -8.18
CA ILE A 374 -8.31 -4.04 -8.95
C ILE A 374 -8.57 -4.43 -10.42
N PRO A 375 -9.38 -5.48 -10.73
CA PRO A 375 -9.71 -5.78 -12.11
C PRO A 375 -10.41 -4.63 -12.84
N ALA A 376 -11.22 -3.83 -12.13
CA ALA A 376 -11.85 -2.66 -12.71
C ALA A 376 -10.85 -1.52 -12.98
N VAL A 377 -9.94 -1.25 -12.04
CA VAL A 377 -8.84 -0.30 -12.22
C VAL A 377 -7.98 -0.69 -13.43
N GLN A 378 -7.62 -1.97 -13.55
CA GLN A 378 -6.82 -2.49 -14.66
C GLN A 378 -7.49 -2.27 -16.02
N ARG A 379 -8.82 -2.42 -16.13
CA ARG A 379 -9.54 -2.08 -17.38
C ARG A 379 -9.47 -0.60 -17.72
N GLY A 380 -9.56 0.26 -16.71
CA GLY A 380 -9.40 1.71 -16.86
C GLY A 380 -8.00 2.07 -17.35
N LEU A 381 -6.98 1.53 -16.69
CA LEU A 381 -5.57 1.71 -17.06
C LEU A 381 -5.31 1.24 -18.50
N ALA A 382 -5.79 0.06 -18.86
CA ALA A 382 -5.66 -0.48 -20.22
C ALA A 382 -6.30 0.44 -21.27
N THR A 383 -7.46 1.03 -20.97
CA THR A 383 -8.13 2.00 -21.85
C THR A 383 -7.27 3.26 -22.09
N ALA A 384 -6.50 3.67 -21.08
CA ALA A 384 -5.59 4.81 -21.15
C ALA A 384 -4.16 4.45 -21.62
N GLY A 385 -3.87 3.18 -21.91
CA GLY A 385 -2.52 2.71 -22.24
C GLY A 385 -1.53 2.81 -21.08
N ARG A 386 -2.03 2.75 -19.84
CA ARG A 386 -1.27 2.86 -18.58
C ARG A 386 -1.18 1.50 -17.88
N SER A 387 -0.34 1.43 -16.84
CA SER A 387 -0.11 0.25 -16.02
C SER A 387 -0.38 0.52 -14.53
N MET A 388 -0.33 -0.54 -13.71
CA MET A 388 -0.48 -0.38 -12.25
C MET A 388 0.61 0.50 -11.64
N ASP A 389 1.77 0.64 -12.30
CA ASP A 389 2.86 1.49 -11.84
C ASP A 389 2.52 2.99 -11.94
N ASP A 390 1.49 3.34 -12.73
CA ASP A 390 1.03 4.72 -12.92
C ASP A 390 -0.07 5.13 -11.93
N LEU A 391 -0.48 4.27 -10.99
CA LEU A 391 -1.61 4.52 -10.10
C LEU A 391 -1.34 4.04 -8.67
N GLU A 392 -1.52 4.94 -7.70
CA GLU A 392 -1.44 4.59 -6.26
C GLU A 392 -2.81 4.11 -5.74
N ILE A 393 -2.86 2.97 -5.07
CA ILE A 393 -4.05 2.52 -4.33
C ILE A 393 -3.91 2.89 -2.86
N VAL A 394 -4.85 3.69 -2.35
CA VAL A 394 -5.06 3.88 -0.91
C VAL A 394 -5.99 2.77 -0.43
N GLY A 395 -5.47 1.92 0.44
CA GLY A 395 -6.16 0.74 0.95
C GLY A 395 -7.30 1.08 1.89
N PRO A 396 -8.29 0.17 2.02
CA PRO A 396 -9.25 0.27 3.10
C PRO A 396 -8.51 0.11 4.43
N GLY A 397 -8.95 0.83 5.46
CA GLY A 397 -8.14 1.01 6.65
C GLY A 397 -8.87 0.86 7.97
N MET A 398 -9.93 0.05 8.04
CA MET A 398 -10.65 -0.07 9.30
C MET A 398 -9.82 -0.86 10.34
N VAL A 399 -9.61 -0.26 11.52
CA VAL A 399 -8.83 -0.85 12.61
C VAL A 399 -9.64 -0.83 13.90
N ALA A 400 -9.60 -1.94 14.63
CA ALA A 400 -9.96 -1.97 16.03
C ALA A 400 -8.71 -2.25 16.87
N THR A 401 -8.32 -1.31 17.71
CA THR A 401 -7.10 -1.41 18.52
C THR A 401 -7.26 -0.70 19.85
N GLY A 402 -6.49 -1.11 20.84
CA GLY A 402 -6.46 -0.53 22.18
C GLY A 402 -5.24 -1.04 22.94
N ASP A 403 -4.72 -0.20 23.83
CA ASP A 403 -3.60 -0.46 24.76
C ASP A 403 -4.04 -1.07 26.10
N THR A 404 -5.35 -1.23 26.30
CA THR A 404 -5.98 -1.85 27.47
C THR A 404 -7.19 -2.66 27.01
N ASP A 405 -7.62 -3.63 27.82
CA ASP A 405 -8.84 -4.41 27.55
C ASP A 405 -10.07 -3.50 27.35
N GLU A 406 -10.16 -2.40 28.11
CA GLU A 406 -11.27 -1.45 28.01
C GLU A 406 -11.23 -0.63 26.71
N SER A 407 -10.06 -0.11 26.32
CA SER A 407 -9.90 0.62 25.06
C SER A 407 -10.10 -0.30 23.85
N MET A 408 -9.61 -1.54 23.92
CA MET A 408 -9.83 -2.58 22.91
C MET A 408 -11.32 -2.91 22.75
N ALA A 409 -12.03 -3.23 23.83
CA ALA A 409 -13.46 -3.55 23.79
C ALA A 409 -14.30 -2.40 23.22
N ARG A 410 -13.97 -1.16 23.58
CA ARG A 410 -14.62 0.05 23.05
C ARG A 410 -14.40 0.19 21.54
N SER A 411 -13.16 0.02 21.08
CA SER A 411 -12.83 0.14 19.66
C SER A 411 -13.49 -0.97 18.83
N ILE A 412 -13.52 -2.20 19.35
CA ILE A 412 -14.21 -3.35 18.75
C ILE A 412 -15.72 -3.08 18.62
N ALA A 413 -16.36 -2.58 19.68
CA ALA A 413 -17.79 -2.25 19.66
C ALA A 413 -18.11 -1.11 18.67
N ALA A 414 -17.30 -0.05 18.66
CA ALA A 414 -17.45 1.07 17.72
C ALA A 414 -17.22 0.63 16.27
N THR A 415 -16.27 -0.28 16.04
CA THR A 415 -15.99 -0.86 14.72
C THR A 415 -17.20 -1.64 14.22
N ARG A 416 -17.82 -2.51 15.04
CA ARG A 416 -19.08 -3.20 14.67
C ARG A 416 -20.19 -2.23 14.31
N GLN A 417 -20.39 -1.21 15.14
CA GLN A 417 -21.39 -0.19 14.88
C GLN A 417 -21.17 0.51 13.53
N GLN A 418 -19.92 0.78 13.18
CA GLN A 418 -19.55 1.40 11.93
C GLN A 418 -19.72 0.48 10.72
N ILE A 419 -19.35 -0.80 10.83
CA ILE A 419 -19.63 -1.83 9.81
C ILE A 419 -21.13 -1.90 9.58
N ALA A 420 -21.93 -2.01 10.65
CA ALA A 420 -23.37 -2.15 10.55
C ALA A 420 -24.04 -0.94 9.87
N PHE A 421 -23.59 0.27 10.21
CA PHE A 421 -24.05 1.49 9.57
C PHE A 421 -23.76 1.48 8.06
N TYR A 422 -22.54 1.16 7.66
CA TYR A 422 -22.20 1.08 6.24
C TYR A 422 -22.95 -0.05 5.54
N ALA A 423 -23.03 -1.23 6.13
CA ALA A 423 -23.78 -2.38 5.61
C ALA A 423 -25.28 -2.07 5.42
N SER A 424 -25.86 -1.13 6.19
CA SER A 424 -27.24 -0.67 5.95
C SER A 424 -27.43 0.14 4.67
N THR A 425 -26.35 0.61 4.03
CA THR A 425 -26.41 1.48 2.85
C THR A 425 -26.55 0.63 1.57
N PRO A 426 -27.60 0.84 0.75
CA PRO A 426 -27.83 0.02 -0.45
C PRO A 426 -26.68 0.00 -1.46
N ALA A 427 -25.92 1.09 -1.55
CA ALA A 427 -24.77 1.20 -2.46
C ALA A 427 -23.61 0.25 -2.10
N TYR A 428 -23.57 -0.29 -0.88
CA TYR A 428 -22.51 -1.17 -0.39
C TYR A 428 -22.88 -2.65 -0.42
N ARG A 429 -24.12 -2.99 -0.83
CA ARG A 429 -24.55 -4.38 -1.01
C ARG A 429 -23.58 -5.23 -1.84
N PRO A 430 -22.99 -4.75 -2.95
CA PRO A 430 -22.06 -5.55 -3.74
C PRO A 430 -20.83 -6.03 -2.94
N VAL A 431 -20.39 -5.29 -1.92
CA VAL A 431 -19.28 -5.74 -1.06
C VAL A 431 -19.70 -6.93 -0.21
N LEU A 432 -20.93 -6.92 0.31
CA LEU A 432 -21.49 -8.00 1.10
C LEU A 432 -21.83 -9.23 0.24
N ASP A 433 -22.31 -9.02 -0.99
CA ASP A 433 -22.66 -10.10 -1.93
C ASP A 433 -21.46 -11.00 -2.24
N VAL A 434 -20.23 -10.46 -2.33
CA VAL A 434 -18.99 -11.24 -2.54
C VAL A 434 -18.74 -12.26 -1.40
N HIS A 435 -19.23 -11.96 -0.20
CA HIS A 435 -19.11 -12.84 0.97
C HIS A 435 -20.36 -13.68 1.24
N GLY A 436 -21.41 -13.55 0.42
CA GLY A 436 -22.70 -14.21 0.66
C GLY A 436 -23.56 -13.53 1.73
N TRP A 437 -23.23 -12.30 2.15
CA TRP A 437 -23.95 -11.55 3.19
C TRP A 437 -24.98 -10.56 2.61
N GLY A 438 -25.50 -10.83 1.42
CA GLY A 438 -26.45 -9.95 0.73
C GLY A 438 -27.76 -9.70 1.50
N ASP A 439 -28.19 -10.66 2.32
CA ASP A 439 -29.40 -10.57 3.14
C ASP A 439 -29.18 -9.72 4.41
N LEU A 440 -27.98 -9.77 4.98
CA LEU A 440 -27.57 -8.91 6.12
C LEU A 440 -27.77 -7.42 5.80
N GLN A 441 -27.46 -7.03 4.56
CA GLN A 441 -27.71 -5.68 4.05
C GLN A 441 -29.17 -5.26 4.21
N ALA A 442 -30.10 -6.15 3.81
CA ALA A 442 -31.52 -5.88 3.82
C ALA A 442 -32.05 -5.72 5.26
N ASP A 443 -31.60 -6.59 6.17
CA ASP A 443 -31.93 -6.50 7.59
C ASP A 443 -31.41 -5.21 8.23
N LEU A 444 -30.13 -4.88 8.02
CA LEU A 444 -29.54 -3.66 8.56
C LEU A 444 -30.17 -2.41 7.97
N ASN A 445 -30.55 -2.42 6.68
CA ASN A 445 -31.28 -1.30 6.08
C ASN A 445 -32.66 -1.10 6.73
N ARG A 446 -33.39 -2.19 6.99
CA ARG A 446 -34.68 -2.13 7.70
C ARG A 446 -34.50 -1.57 9.11
N MET A 447 -33.56 -2.10 9.89
CA MET A 447 -33.26 -1.64 11.25
C MET A 447 -32.86 -0.17 11.32
N SER A 448 -32.04 0.30 10.37
CA SER A 448 -31.63 1.71 10.29
C SER A 448 -32.82 2.67 10.14
N LYS A 449 -33.82 2.28 9.35
CA LYS A 449 -35.06 3.05 9.14
C LYS A 449 -35.98 3.04 10.36
N GLN A 450 -35.86 2.00 11.19
CA GLN A 450 -36.58 1.86 12.47
C GLN A 450 -35.86 2.57 13.63
N GLY A 451 -34.65 3.09 13.39
CA GLY A 451 -33.84 3.76 14.42
C GLY A 451 -33.14 2.80 15.39
N GLU A 452 -33.05 1.52 15.05
CA GLU A 452 -32.47 0.45 15.88
C GLU A 452 -30.93 0.43 15.85
N TRP A 453 -30.31 1.62 15.90
CA TRP A 453 -28.89 1.80 15.61
C TRP A 453 -27.96 0.95 16.48
N LYS A 454 -28.25 0.82 17.77
CA LYS A 454 -27.42 0.02 18.69
C LYS A 454 -27.52 -1.48 18.39
N ALA A 455 -28.72 -1.98 18.15
CA ALA A 455 -28.96 -3.40 17.89
C ALA A 455 -28.40 -3.86 16.55
N MET A 456 -28.21 -2.95 15.59
CA MET A 456 -27.57 -3.26 14.31
C MET A 456 -26.15 -3.81 14.49
N ALA A 457 -25.42 -3.34 15.49
CA ALA A 457 -24.06 -3.80 15.77
C ALA A 457 -24.03 -5.29 16.19
N ASP A 458 -25.12 -5.80 16.78
CA ASP A 458 -25.23 -7.19 17.23
C ASP A 458 -25.32 -8.20 16.08
N LEU A 459 -25.64 -7.72 14.86
CA LEU A 459 -25.62 -8.54 13.65
C LEU A 459 -24.22 -8.63 12.99
N ILE A 460 -23.22 -7.96 13.55
CA ILE A 460 -21.84 -8.02 13.09
C ILE A 460 -21.08 -9.00 14.00
N ASP A 461 -21.01 -10.24 13.57
CA ASP A 461 -20.22 -11.28 14.25
C ASP A 461 -18.70 -11.07 14.05
N ASP A 462 -17.92 -11.97 14.64
CA ASP A 462 -16.46 -11.95 14.56
C ASP A 462 -15.98 -12.14 13.11
N ASP A 463 -16.58 -13.06 12.36
CA ASP A 463 -16.19 -13.34 10.98
C ASP A 463 -16.33 -12.08 10.10
N ILE A 464 -17.45 -11.36 10.24
CA ILE A 464 -17.66 -10.09 9.56
C ILE A 464 -16.68 -9.03 10.07
N LEU A 465 -16.49 -8.90 11.39
CA LEU A 465 -15.54 -7.94 11.97
C LEU A 465 -14.14 -8.11 11.36
N TYR A 466 -13.56 -9.31 11.48
CA TYR A 466 -12.20 -9.60 11.01
C TYR A 466 -12.09 -9.52 9.49
N THR A 467 -13.20 -9.74 8.78
CA THR A 467 -13.27 -9.53 7.33
C THR A 467 -13.22 -8.05 6.94
N PHE A 468 -13.68 -7.11 7.76
CA PHE A 468 -13.65 -5.68 7.43
C PHE A 468 -12.50 -4.91 8.11
N ALA A 469 -12.03 -5.36 9.27
CA ALA A 469 -11.06 -4.64 10.07
C ALA A 469 -9.83 -5.49 10.43
N VAL A 470 -8.68 -4.83 10.57
CA VAL A 470 -7.53 -5.38 11.28
C VAL A 470 -7.77 -5.15 12.78
N VAL A 471 -7.78 -6.22 13.56
CA VAL A 471 -8.10 -6.16 14.98
C VAL A 471 -6.95 -6.75 15.79
N GLY A 472 -6.42 -5.98 16.73
CA GLY A 472 -5.33 -6.42 17.58
C GLY A 472 -4.65 -5.27 18.32
N GLU A 473 -3.72 -5.64 19.20
CA GLU A 473 -2.86 -4.70 19.92
C GLU A 473 -2.11 -3.79 18.94
N PRO A 474 -1.76 -2.55 19.32
CA PRO A 474 -1.12 -1.58 18.44
C PRO A 474 0.08 -2.12 17.65
N SER A 475 0.97 -2.87 18.33
CA SER A 475 2.16 -3.48 17.71
C SER A 475 1.86 -4.53 16.62
N SER A 476 0.65 -5.08 16.59
CA SER A 476 0.23 -6.09 15.60
C SER A 476 -0.42 -5.48 14.35
N ILE A 477 -0.94 -4.25 14.45
CA ILE A 477 -1.75 -3.63 13.39
C ILE A 477 -0.97 -3.51 12.08
N ALA A 478 0.25 -2.99 12.12
CA ALA A 478 1.08 -2.83 10.93
C ALA A 478 1.31 -4.18 10.21
N SER A 479 1.66 -5.22 10.97
CA SER A 479 1.87 -6.56 10.41
C SER A 479 0.60 -7.16 9.80
N GLY A 480 -0.56 -7.00 10.45
CA GLY A 480 -1.85 -7.46 9.93
C GLY A 480 -2.27 -6.74 8.65
N TYR A 481 -1.94 -5.45 8.51
CA TYR A 481 -2.15 -4.73 7.25
C TYR A 481 -1.27 -5.23 6.13
N LEU A 482 0.03 -5.40 6.39
CA LEU A 482 0.98 -5.84 5.38
C LEU A 482 0.64 -7.25 4.89
N GLU A 483 0.27 -8.17 5.80
CA GLU A 483 -0.18 -9.51 5.43
C GLU A 483 -1.38 -9.48 4.48
N ARG A 484 -2.31 -8.55 4.73
CA ARG A 484 -3.59 -8.49 4.02
C ARG A 484 -3.53 -7.70 2.72
N TYR A 485 -2.72 -6.65 2.67
CA TYR A 485 -2.76 -5.64 1.60
C TYR A 485 -1.40 -5.21 1.07
N GLY A 486 -0.28 -5.62 1.67
CA GLY A 486 1.07 -5.16 1.30
C GLY A 486 1.44 -5.42 -0.16
N ASP A 487 0.79 -6.40 -0.80
CA ASP A 487 0.98 -6.76 -2.20
C ASP A 487 0.10 -5.97 -3.19
N CYS A 488 -0.88 -5.20 -2.72
CA CYS A 488 -1.86 -4.54 -3.60
C CYS A 488 -2.22 -3.10 -3.24
N VAL A 489 -1.69 -2.58 -2.13
CA VAL A 489 -1.92 -1.21 -1.65
C VAL A 489 -0.60 -0.45 -1.55
N ASP A 490 -0.62 0.82 -1.94
CA ASP A 490 0.54 1.72 -1.88
C ASP A 490 0.48 2.64 -0.67
N ARG A 491 -0.73 2.91 -0.16
CA ARG A 491 -0.96 3.78 1.00
C ARG A 491 -2.01 3.24 1.96
N LEU A 492 -1.76 3.36 3.26
CA LEU A 492 -2.71 3.02 4.31
C LEU A 492 -3.26 4.31 4.93
N SER A 493 -4.57 4.45 4.93
CA SER A 493 -5.26 5.49 5.70
C SER A 493 -6.04 4.83 6.82
N LEU A 494 -5.52 4.95 8.05
CA LEU A 494 -6.10 4.28 9.21
C LEU A 494 -7.42 4.94 9.62
N TYR A 495 -8.48 4.14 9.68
CA TYR A 495 -9.81 4.53 10.13
C TYR A 495 -10.18 3.71 11.36
N THR A 496 -10.26 4.37 12.51
CA THR A 496 -10.24 3.69 13.80
C THR A 496 -11.47 4.08 14.64
N PRO A 497 -12.66 3.55 14.34
CA PRO A 497 -13.86 3.83 15.11
C PRO A 497 -13.65 3.54 16.60
N GLY A 498 -13.90 4.54 17.44
CA GLY A 498 -13.75 4.42 18.90
C GLY A 498 -12.33 4.19 19.40
N GLY A 499 -11.31 4.34 18.53
CA GLY A 499 -9.90 4.36 18.93
C GLY A 499 -9.54 5.62 19.72
N GLY A 500 -8.45 5.54 20.49
CA GLY A 500 -7.88 6.69 21.20
C GLY A 500 -7.08 7.61 20.28
N ASP A 501 -7.00 8.89 20.63
CA ASP A 501 -6.22 9.91 19.91
C ASP A 501 -4.80 10.09 20.51
N SER A 502 -4.27 9.14 21.28
CA SER A 502 -2.94 9.28 21.89
C SER A 502 -1.84 8.93 20.90
N ASP A 503 -0.82 9.80 20.80
CA ASP A 503 0.35 9.56 19.96
C ASP A 503 1.06 8.24 20.32
N ASP A 504 1.03 7.85 21.61
CA ASP A 504 1.58 6.58 22.10
C ASP A 504 0.89 5.33 21.52
N LEU A 505 -0.41 5.42 21.19
CA LEU A 505 -1.16 4.33 20.55
C LEU A 505 -0.68 4.13 19.10
N TRP A 506 -0.29 5.21 18.43
CA TRP A 506 0.07 5.20 17.00
C TRP A 506 1.55 4.99 16.74
N ALA A 507 2.42 5.37 17.68
CA ALA A 507 3.87 5.20 17.57
C ALA A 507 4.35 3.77 17.22
N PRO A 508 3.74 2.67 17.71
CA PRO A 508 4.14 1.32 17.28
C PRO A 508 3.55 0.89 15.92
N ILE A 509 2.64 1.69 15.34
CA ILE A 509 1.96 1.40 14.07
C ILE A 509 2.68 2.09 12.89
N VAL A 510 3.17 3.32 13.13
CA VAL A 510 3.89 4.20 12.17
C VAL A 510 5.39 3.96 12.25
#